data_AF-A0A942A3K1-F1
#
_entry.id   AF-A0A942A3K1-F1
#
_cell.length_a   1.000
_cell.length_b   1.000
_cell.length_c   1.000
_cell.angle_alpha   90.00
_cell.angle_beta   90.00
_cell.angle_gamma   90.00
#
_symmetry.space_group_name_H-M   'P 1'
#
loop_
_entity.id
_entity.type
_entity.pdbx_description
1 polymer ?
#
loop_
_entity_poly.entity_id
_entity_poly.type
_entity_poly.pdbx_seq_one_letter_code
_entity_poly.pdbx_strand_id
1 'polypeptide(L)'
;MAIGWWGVGLALGLPWLAGTLWVRAVWHDGPAGVWALALGYGYVLGMLGVTFLLRVQAALGLPLDVIGPTVVLALLTVLGGWLVWRRTSPLISPPLSGERTSKVVRWQQLLFVLLMAWLGMRFIDLTLELWWRPLYPWDAWTTWAVRPRVWAELGQLAPFVDPRRWLADATGSVYALEA
;
A
#
# COMPACT_ATOMS: atom_id res chain seq x y z
N MET A 1 17.75 -10.96 -8.76
CA MET A 1 17.33 -10.26 -10.00
C MET A 1 17.07 -8.81 -9.60
N ALA A 2 17.85 -7.83 -10.07
CA ALA A 2 17.68 -6.45 -9.64
C ALA A 2 16.31 -5.95 -10.13
N ILE A 3 15.39 -5.68 -9.19
CA ILE A 3 14.10 -5.09 -9.48
C ILE A 3 14.37 -3.67 -9.97
N GLY A 4 14.30 -3.45 -11.29
CA GLY A 4 14.38 -2.11 -11.85
C GLY A 4 13.25 -1.23 -11.29
N TRP A 5 13.38 0.09 -11.44
CA TRP A 5 12.36 1.06 -10.99
C TRP A 5 10.92 0.71 -11.40
N TRP A 6 10.75 0.03 -12.53
CA TRP A 6 9.48 -0.54 -12.98
C TRP A 6 8.86 -1.55 -12.01
N GLY A 7 9.65 -2.47 -11.46
CA GLY A 7 9.14 -3.46 -10.52
C GLY A 7 8.78 -2.86 -9.17
N VAL A 8 9.46 -1.80 -8.74
CA VAL A 8 9.05 -1.01 -7.56
C VAL A 8 7.71 -0.32 -7.82
N GLY A 9 7.57 0.31 -8.99
CA GLY A 9 6.31 0.92 -9.42
C GLY A 9 5.15 -0.08 -9.44
N LEU A 10 5.37 -1.30 -9.93
CA LEU A 10 4.36 -2.36 -9.92
C LEU A 10 4.04 -2.85 -8.50
N ALA A 11 5.06 -3.07 -7.67
CA ALA A 11 4.89 -3.55 -6.30
C ALA A 11 4.08 -2.59 -5.43
N LEU A 12 4.17 -1.28 -5.70
CA LEU A 12 3.38 -0.25 -5.00
C LEU A 12 2.05 0.04 -5.69
N GLY A 13 2.05 0.14 -7.01
CA GLY A 13 0.90 0.56 -7.80
C GLY A 13 -0.17 -0.52 -7.89
N LEU A 14 0.20 -1.79 -8.09
CA LEU A 14 -0.75 -2.88 -8.24
C LEU A 14 -1.65 -3.09 -7.01
N PRO A 15 -1.11 -3.25 -5.77
CA PRO A 15 -1.97 -3.37 -4.60
C PRO A 15 -2.80 -2.11 -4.36
N TRP A 16 -2.26 -0.92 -4.63
CA TRP A 16 -3.02 0.33 -4.51
C TRP A 16 -4.21 0.37 -5.47
N LEU A 17 -4.00 0.02 -6.74
CA LEU A 17 -5.07 -0.07 -7.75
C LEU A 17 -6.10 -1.13 -7.37
N ALA A 18 -5.66 -2.33 -6.98
CA ALA A 18 -6.54 -3.39 -6.52
C ALA A 18 -7.43 -2.90 -5.38
N GLY A 19 -6.84 -2.42 -4.29
CA GLY A 19 -7.60 -1.95 -3.13
C GLY A 19 -8.54 -0.79 -3.48
N THR A 20 -8.10 0.16 -4.31
CA THR A 20 -8.94 1.29 -4.77
C THR A 20 -10.18 0.81 -5.52
N LEU A 21 -10.02 -0.13 -6.45
CA LEU A 21 -11.12 -0.67 -7.24
C LEU A 21 -12.09 -1.47 -6.37
N TRP A 22 -11.59 -2.22 -5.39
CA TRP A 22 -12.43 -2.95 -4.44
C TRP A 22 -13.22 -2.02 -3.53
N VAL A 23 -12.60 -0.97 -2.97
CA VAL A 23 -13.32 0.06 -2.20
C VAL A 23 -14.38 0.73 -3.07
N ARG A 24 -14.05 1.08 -4.32
CA ARG A 24 -14.97 1.70 -5.27
C ARG A 24 -16.14 0.78 -5.64
N ALA A 25 -15.89 -0.52 -5.78
CA ALA A 25 -16.90 -1.51 -6.13
C ALA A 25 -17.91 -1.72 -4.99
N VAL A 26 -17.43 -1.72 -3.74
CA VAL A 26 -18.27 -1.81 -2.55
C VAL A 26 -19.09 -0.53 -2.37
N TRP A 27 -18.45 0.63 -2.49
CA TRP A 27 -19.09 1.92 -2.33
C TRP A 27 -19.59 2.50 -3.66
N HIS A 28 -20.46 1.77 -4.36
CA HIS A 28 -20.82 2.14 -5.73
C HIS A 28 -21.62 3.46 -5.83
N ASP A 29 -22.55 3.70 -4.90
CA ASP A 29 -23.49 4.84 -4.86
C ASP A 29 -23.03 5.99 -3.95
N GLY A 30 -21.73 6.13 -3.69
CA GLY A 30 -21.29 7.12 -2.71
C GLY A 30 -21.38 8.56 -3.21
N PRO A 31 -21.34 9.54 -2.29
CA PRO A 31 -21.49 10.96 -2.59
C PRO A 31 -20.31 11.53 -3.40
N ALA A 32 -20.39 12.81 -3.77
CA ALA A 32 -19.25 13.52 -4.37
C ALA A 32 -17.99 13.35 -3.49
N GLY A 33 -16.89 12.87 -4.10
CA GLY A 33 -15.61 12.62 -3.41
C GLY A 33 -15.27 11.15 -3.14
N VAL A 34 -16.12 10.18 -3.51
CA VAL A 34 -15.84 8.73 -3.35
C VAL A 34 -14.52 8.29 -3.95
N TRP A 35 -14.08 8.90 -5.04
CA TRP A 35 -12.79 8.55 -5.65
C TRP A 35 -11.60 8.93 -4.77
N ALA A 36 -11.64 10.08 -4.08
CA ALA A 36 -10.59 10.46 -3.14
C ALA A 36 -10.57 9.51 -1.94
N LEU A 37 -11.75 9.11 -1.44
CA LEU A 37 -11.90 8.11 -0.39
C LEU A 37 -11.33 6.76 -0.84
N ALA A 38 -11.73 6.29 -2.03
CA ALA A 38 -11.28 5.02 -2.58
C ALA A 38 -9.76 4.99 -2.80
N LEU A 39 -9.16 6.08 -3.30
CA LEU A 39 -7.70 6.18 -3.45
C LEU A 39 -6.97 6.10 -2.11
N GLY A 40 -7.47 6.79 -1.09
CA GLY A 40 -6.85 6.77 0.25
C GLY A 40 -6.98 5.41 0.93
N TYR A 41 -8.20 4.94 1.15
CA TYR A 41 -8.45 3.66 1.84
C TYR A 41 -8.03 2.45 1.00
N GLY A 42 -8.07 2.58 -0.32
CA GLY A 42 -7.62 1.55 -1.25
C GLY A 42 -6.13 1.23 -1.10
N TYR A 43 -5.29 2.22 -0.83
CA TYR A 43 -3.87 1.99 -0.56
C TYR A 43 -3.69 1.11 0.68
N VAL A 44 -4.36 1.46 1.78
CA VAL A 44 -4.30 0.70 3.04
C VAL A 44 -4.81 -0.73 2.84
N LEU A 45 -5.96 -0.89 2.18
CA LEU A 45 -6.54 -2.20 1.87
C LEU A 45 -5.60 -3.05 1.01
N GLY A 46 -4.98 -2.43 -0.01
CA GLY A 46 -4.01 -3.08 -0.87
C GLY A 46 -2.79 -3.61 -0.11
N MET A 47 -2.19 -2.78 0.75
CA MET A 47 -1.01 -3.15 1.56
C MET A 47 -1.33 -4.25 2.60
N LEU A 48 -2.53 -4.20 3.19
CA LEU A 48 -3.03 -5.29 4.04
C LEU A 48 -3.20 -6.58 3.24
N GLY A 49 -3.72 -6.48 2.01
CA GLY A 49 -3.84 -7.61 1.08
C GLY A 49 -2.48 -8.26 0.76
N VAL A 50 -1.47 -7.45 0.43
CA VAL A 50 -0.09 -7.95 0.21
C VAL A 50 0.42 -8.69 1.44
N THR A 51 0.27 -8.09 2.62
CA THR A 51 0.72 -8.69 3.89
C THR A 51 0.03 -10.03 4.13
N PHE A 52 -1.29 -10.09 3.91
CA PHE A 52 -2.06 -11.33 4.05
C PHE A 52 -1.58 -12.41 3.08
N LEU A 53 -1.36 -12.07 1.80
CA LEU A 53 -0.90 -13.01 0.79
C LEU A 53 0.49 -13.59 1.13
N LEU A 54 1.43 -12.76 1.56
CA LEU A 54 2.76 -13.21 1.99
C LEU A 54 2.68 -14.12 3.23
N ARG A 55 1.77 -13.81 4.18
CA ARG A 55 1.52 -14.66 5.35
C ARG A 55 0.93 -16.02 4.97
N VAL A 56 0.00 -16.04 4.01
CA VAL A 56 -0.57 -17.28 3.49
C VAL A 56 0.50 -18.12 2.79
N GLN A 57 1.35 -17.53 1.96
CA GLN A 57 2.46 -18.24 1.33
C GLN A 57 3.39 -18.88 2.37
N ALA A 58 3.79 -18.10 3.38
CA ALA A 58 4.64 -18.61 4.46
C ALA A 58 3.95 -19.74 5.24
N ALA A 59 2.65 -19.64 5.50
CA ALA A 59 1.88 -20.69 6.17
C ALA A 59 1.75 -21.97 5.33
N LEU A 60 1.75 -21.86 4.00
CA LEU A 60 1.78 -22.99 3.07
C LEU A 60 3.18 -23.58 2.89
N GLY A 61 4.21 -23.04 3.55
CA GLY A 61 5.60 -23.46 3.39
C GLY A 61 6.19 -23.13 2.02
N LEU A 62 5.54 -22.25 1.26
CA LEU A 62 6.06 -21.78 -0.03
C LEU A 62 7.14 -20.71 0.21
N PRO A 63 8.18 -20.65 -0.63
CA PRO A 63 9.13 -19.55 -0.57
C PRO A 63 8.41 -18.22 -0.83
N LEU A 64 8.81 -17.18 -0.11
CA LEU A 64 8.37 -15.81 -0.33
C LEU A 64 8.88 -15.34 -1.70
N ASP A 65 7.99 -15.34 -2.68
CA ASP A 65 8.25 -14.86 -4.03
C ASP A 65 7.26 -13.75 -4.40
N VAL A 66 7.71 -12.85 -5.26
CA VAL A 66 6.95 -11.72 -5.77
C VAL A 66 5.88 -12.17 -6.77
N ILE A 67 6.11 -13.26 -7.52
CA ILE A 67 5.20 -13.69 -8.59
C ILE A 67 3.82 -14.04 -8.05
N GLY A 68 3.75 -14.88 -7.00
CA GLY A 68 2.49 -15.35 -6.44
C GLY A 68 1.52 -14.24 -6.01
N PRO A 69 1.93 -13.31 -5.12
CA PRO A 69 1.07 -12.22 -4.69
C PRO A 69 0.74 -11.28 -5.85
N THR A 70 1.69 -11.04 -6.78
CA THR A 70 1.46 -10.19 -7.96
C THR A 70 0.37 -10.75 -8.86
N VAL A 71 0.37 -12.06 -9.14
CA VAL A 71 -0.66 -12.71 -9.96
C VAL A 71 -2.03 -12.60 -9.29
N VAL A 72 -2.11 -12.87 -7.99
CA VAL A 72 -3.38 -12.76 -7.24
C VAL A 72 -3.89 -11.32 -7.25
N LEU A 73 -3.02 -10.34 -7.00
CA LEU A 73 -3.40 -8.93 -7.05
C LEU A 73 -3.80 -8.46 -8.45
N ALA A 74 -3.15 -8.95 -9.50
CA ALA A 74 -3.54 -8.66 -10.88
C ALA A 74 -4.95 -9.18 -11.19
N LEU A 75 -5.25 -10.41 -10.78
CA LEU A 75 -6.59 -10.98 -10.90
C LEU A 75 -7.63 -10.16 -10.11
N LEU A 76 -7.32 -9.81 -8.85
CA LEU A 76 -8.19 -8.97 -8.04
C LEU A 76 -8.40 -7.57 -8.64
N THR A 77 -7.40 -7.01 -9.31
CA THR A 77 -7.51 -5.72 -10.01
C THR A 77 -8.46 -5.84 -11.18
N VAL A 78 -8.33 -6.88 -12.01
CA VAL A 78 -9.22 -7.13 -13.15
C VAL A 78 -10.66 -7.36 -12.68
N LEU A 79 -10.86 -8.20 -11.66
CA LEU A 79 -12.16 -8.48 -11.07
C LEU A 79 -12.80 -7.23 -10.46
N GLY A 80 -12.03 -6.43 -9.71
CA GLY A 80 -12.47 -5.17 -9.13
C GLY A 80 -12.89 -4.17 -10.20
N GLY A 81 -12.07 -4.01 -11.26
CA GLY A 81 -12.39 -3.12 -12.38
C GLY A 81 -13.64 -3.56 -13.14
N TRP A 82 -13.80 -4.86 -13.39
CA TRP A 82 -15.00 -5.41 -14.00
C TRP A 82 -16.26 -5.19 -13.14
N LEU A 83 -16.14 -5.36 -11.82
CA LEU A 83 -17.25 -5.15 -10.90
C LEU A 83 -17.65 -3.67 -10.83
N VAL A 84 -16.66 -2.76 -10.79
CA VAL A 84 -16.91 -1.31 -10.89
C VAL A 84 -17.64 -1.01 -12.20
N TRP A 85 -17.12 -1.48 -13.35
CA TRP A 85 -17.73 -1.23 -14.65
C TRP A 85 -19.17 -1.74 -14.75
N ARG A 86 -19.47 -2.91 -14.19
CA ARG A 86 -20.83 -3.47 -14.12
C ARG A 86 -21.76 -2.66 -13.22
N ARG A 87 -21.27 -2.17 -12.08
CA ARG A 87 -22.07 -1.42 -11.09
C ARG A 87 -22.23 0.06 -11.43
N THR A 88 -21.30 0.63 -12.20
CA THR A 88 -21.38 2.01 -12.71
C THR A 88 -21.97 2.07 -14.11
N SER A 89 -22.33 0.94 -14.72
CA SER A 89 -23.08 0.93 -15.98
C SER A 89 -24.45 1.57 -15.76
N PRO A 90 -24.86 2.52 -16.61
CA PRO A 90 -26.02 3.36 -16.36
C PRO A 90 -27.32 2.59 -16.62
N LEU A 91 -27.75 1.79 -15.66
CA LEU A 91 -29.15 1.37 -15.58
C LEU A 91 -29.92 2.50 -14.93
N ILE A 92 -30.33 3.47 -15.76
CA ILE A 92 -31.39 4.48 -15.55
C ILE A 92 -31.68 4.73 -14.07
N SER A 93 -30.82 5.50 -13.39
CA SER A 93 -31.16 6.01 -12.06
C SER A 93 -32.18 7.14 -12.22
N PRO A 94 -33.32 7.11 -11.50
CA PRO A 94 -34.25 8.24 -11.48
C PRO A 94 -33.54 9.47 -10.92
N PRO A 95 -33.93 10.69 -11.33
CA PRO A 95 -33.30 11.90 -10.83
C PRO A 95 -33.56 11.99 -9.33
N LEU A 96 -32.53 11.70 -8.52
CA LEU A 96 -32.56 11.97 -7.10
C LEU A 96 -32.59 13.48 -6.94
N SER A 97 -33.78 13.93 -6.58
CA SER A 97 -34.17 15.27 -6.25
C SER A 97 -33.23 15.84 -5.20
N GLY A 98 -32.71 17.04 -5.46
CA GLY A 98 -32.08 17.88 -4.44
C GLY A 98 -30.56 18.03 -4.55
N GLU A 99 -30.03 18.34 -5.73
CA GLU A 99 -28.76 19.07 -5.78
C GLU A 99 -28.94 20.43 -5.11
N ARG A 100 -28.73 20.50 -3.80
CA ARG A 100 -28.27 21.74 -3.17
C ARG A 100 -26.89 22.01 -3.75
N THR A 101 -26.86 22.72 -4.86
CA THR A 101 -25.69 23.45 -5.33
C THR A 101 -25.36 24.52 -4.29
N SER A 102 -24.75 24.09 -3.18
CA SER A 102 -24.08 25.00 -2.27
C SER A 102 -23.06 25.74 -3.13
N LYS A 103 -23.29 27.02 -3.38
CA LYS A 103 -22.35 27.88 -4.09
C LYS A 103 -21.05 27.85 -3.29
N VAL A 104 -20.10 27.05 -3.74
CA VAL A 104 -18.79 26.99 -3.09
C VAL A 104 -18.18 28.37 -3.21
N VAL A 105 -17.92 29.01 -2.07
CA VAL A 105 -17.37 30.35 -2.04
C VAL A 105 -15.96 30.29 -2.62
N ARG A 106 -15.64 31.09 -3.64
CA ARG A 106 -14.34 31.05 -4.35
C ARG A 106 -13.13 31.11 -3.41
N TRP A 107 -13.24 31.85 -2.30
CA TRP A 107 -12.21 31.88 -1.26
C TRP A 107 -12.00 30.52 -0.58
N GLN A 108 -13.07 29.76 -0.30
CA GLN A 108 -12.96 28.41 0.27
C GLN A 108 -12.24 27.46 -0.69
N GLN A 109 -12.50 27.57 -2.00
CA GLN A 109 -11.78 26.79 -3.01
C GLN A 109 -10.30 27.16 -3.05
N LEU A 110 -9.98 28.45 -3.05
CA LEU A 110 -8.59 28.92 -3.06
C LEU A 110 -7.84 28.50 -1.80
N LEU A 111 -8.47 28.63 -0.63
CA LEU A 111 -7.92 28.16 0.64
C LEU A 111 -7.70 26.64 0.63
N PHE A 112 -8.67 25.87 0.13
CA PHE A 112 -8.54 24.42 0.01
C PHE A 112 -7.36 24.01 -0.89
N VAL A 113 -7.23 24.63 -2.07
CA VAL A 113 -6.11 24.38 -2.99
C VAL A 113 -4.79 24.76 -2.34
N LEU A 114 -4.73 25.90 -1.63
CA LEU A 114 -3.52 26.34 -0.92
C LEU A 114 -3.11 25.34 0.17
N LEU A 115 -4.07 24.85 0.97
CA LEU A 115 -3.82 23.83 1.99
C LEU A 115 -3.37 22.51 1.38
N MET A 116 -3.96 22.08 0.26
CA MET A 116 -3.52 20.89 -0.46
C MET A 116 -2.12 21.04 -1.05
N ALA A 117 -1.79 22.21 -1.62
CA ALA A 117 -0.46 22.50 -2.13
C ALA A 117 0.58 22.50 -1.00
N TRP A 118 0.26 23.11 0.14
CA TRP A 118 1.14 23.10 1.32
C TRP A 118 1.35 21.67 1.85
N LEU A 119 0.29 20.89 1.97
CA LEU A 119 0.39 19.49 2.40
C LEU A 119 1.25 18.68 1.42
N GLY A 120 1.06 18.87 0.10
CA GLY A 120 1.88 18.24 -0.93
C GLY A 120 3.35 18.62 -0.81
N MET A 121 3.65 19.91 -0.61
CA MET A 121 5.01 20.39 -0.37
C MET A 121 5.63 19.73 0.87
N ARG A 122 4.87 19.58 1.96
CA ARG A 122 5.33 18.92 3.18
C ARG A 122 5.66 17.44 2.95
N PHE A 123 4.83 16.72 2.18
CA PHE A 123 5.12 15.33 1.85
C PHE A 123 6.33 15.17 0.93
N ILE A 124 6.53 16.09 -0.02
CA ILE A 124 7.72 16.09 -0.87
C ILE A 124 8.98 16.31 -0.02
N ASP A 125 8.95 17.30 0.87
CA ASP A 125 10.06 17.61 1.79
C ASP A 125 10.42 16.38 2.66
N LEU A 126 9.41 15.77 3.30
CA LEU A 126 9.59 14.53 4.06
C LEU A 126 10.13 13.38 3.21
N THR A 127 9.70 13.26 1.96
CA THR A 127 10.17 12.22 1.05
C THR A 127 11.64 12.44 0.69
N LEU A 128 12.04 13.68 0.39
CA LEU A 128 13.41 14.04 0.07
C LEU A 128 14.34 13.84 1.28
N GLU A 129 13.88 14.22 2.47
CA GLU A 129 14.58 13.93 3.73
C GLU A 129 14.82 12.43 3.87
N LEU A 130 13.77 11.62 3.72
CA LEU A 130 13.87 10.15 3.84
C LEU A 130 14.76 9.54 2.75
N TRP A 131 14.77 10.13 1.55
CA TRP A 131 15.52 9.65 0.40
C TRP A 131 17.03 9.94 0.52
N TRP A 132 17.38 11.10 1.06
CA TRP A 132 18.78 11.53 1.19
C TRP A 132 19.42 11.16 2.51
N ARG A 133 18.62 10.87 3.54
CA ARG A 133 19.15 10.51 4.84
C ARG A 133 19.70 9.08 4.82
N PRO A 134 20.99 8.87 5.11
CA PRO A 134 21.53 7.52 5.24
C PRO A 134 20.90 6.84 6.46
N LEU A 135 20.69 5.53 6.36
CA LEU A 135 20.13 4.74 7.44
C LEU A 135 21.20 4.52 8.53
N TYR A 136 21.02 5.14 9.69
CA TYR A 136 21.95 4.99 10.80
C TYR A 136 21.57 3.82 11.72
N PRO A 137 22.55 3.17 12.39
CA PRO A 137 22.28 2.01 13.25
C PRO A 137 21.33 2.27 14.42
N TRP A 138 21.25 3.52 14.91
CA TRP A 138 20.37 3.92 16.00
C TRP A 138 18.97 4.37 15.54
N ASP A 139 18.71 4.42 14.23
CA ASP A 139 17.39 4.79 13.73
C ASP A 139 16.43 3.59 13.83
N ALA A 140 15.22 3.84 14.33
CA ALA A 140 14.15 2.83 14.42
C ALA A 140 13.79 2.22 13.04
N TRP A 141 14.09 2.94 11.95
CA TRP A 141 13.92 2.47 10.58
C TRP A 141 14.79 1.27 10.22
N THR A 142 15.87 1.00 10.97
CA THR A 142 16.70 -0.20 10.76
C THR A 142 15.88 -1.47 10.88
N THR A 143 14.98 -1.56 11.87
CA THR A 143 14.07 -2.69 12.02
C THR A 143 13.15 -2.84 10.82
N TRP A 144 12.68 -1.74 10.22
CA TRP A 144 11.73 -1.77 9.12
C TRP A 144 12.39 -1.95 7.75
N ALA A 145 13.67 -1.60 7.61
CA ALA A 145 14.43 -1.76 6.37
C ALA A 145 15.16 -3.12 6.30
N VAL A 146 15.79 -3.53 7.40
CA VAL A 146 16.64 -4.73 7.43
C VAL A 146 15.78 -5.99 7.46
N ARG A 147 14.73 -6.03 8.29
CA ARG A 147 13.89 -7.23 8.45
C ARG A 147 13.23 -7.68 7.14
N PRO A 148 12.52 -6.82 6.39
CA PRO A 148 11.92 -7.24 5.13
C PRO A 148 12.97 -7.60 4.08
N ARG A 149 14.14 -6.94 4.09
CA ARG A 149 15.24 -7.29 3.19
C ARG A 149 15.75 -8.70 3.47
N VAL A 150 16.03 -9.04 4.72
CA VAL A 150 16.47 -10.39 5.10
C VAL A 150 15.42 -11.43 4.71
N TRP A 151 14.13 -11.17 4.95
CA TRP A 151 13.06 -12.09 4.53
C TRP A 151 12.99 -12.27 3.02
N ALA A 152 13.19 -11.20 2.25
CA ALA A 152 13.21 -11.26 0.79
C ALA A 152 14.43 -12.04 0.26
N GLU A 153 15.61 -11.84 0.84
CA GLU A 153 16.83 -12.56 0.44
C GLU A 153 16.77 -14.05 0.83
N LEU A 154 16.17 -14.37 1.98
CA LEU A 154 16.01 -15.76 2.43
C LEU A 154 14.81 -16.47 1.79
N GLY A 155 13.87 -15.73 1.21
CA GLY A 155 12.62 -16.28 0.72
C GLY A 155 11.74 -16.89 1.83
N GLN A 156 11.90 -16.45 3.08
CA GLN A 156 11.12 -16.98 4.21
C GLN A 156 10.96 -15.95 5.34
N LEU A 157 9.85 -16.07 6.09
CA LEU A 157 9.60 -15.25 7.28
C LEU A 157 10.38 -15.80 8.49
N ALA A 158 11.71 -15.71 8.43
CA ALA A 158 12.59 -16.15 9.50
C ALA A 158 12.35 -15.36 10.80
N PRO A 159 12.34 -16.02 11.98
CA PRO A 159 12.24 -15.33 13.26
C PRO A 159 13.54 -14.59 13.57
N PHE A 160 13.42 -13.38 14.12
CA PHE A 160 14.55 -12.64 14.68
C PHE A 160 14.62 -12.87 16.18
N VAL A 161 15.82 -13.08 16.71
CA VAL A 161 16.05 -13.37 18.13
C VAL A 161 16.87 -12.27 18.80
N ASP A 162 16.87 -12.30 20.14
CA ASP A 162 17.69 -11.40 20.95
C ASP A 162 19.19 -11.64 20.71
N PRO A 163 20.04 -10.59 20.76
CA PRO A 163 21.48 -10.72 20.50
C PRO A 163 22.19 -11.78 21.35
N ARG A 164 21.73 -11.98 22.60
CA ARG A 164 22.30 -13.00 23.50
C ARG A 164 22.05 -14.42 23.01
N ARG A 165 20.88 -14.70 22.43
CA ARG A 165 20.55 -16.02 21.86
C ARG A 165 21.31 -16.25 20.56
N TRP A 166 21.46 -15.20 19.77
CA TRP A 166 22.27 -15.25 18.56
C TRP A 166 23.75 -15.53 18.84
N LEU A 167 24.35 -14.83 19.83
CA LEU A 167 25.73 -15.08 20.27
C LEU A 167 25.96 -16.50 20.80
N ALA A 168 24.92 -17.13 21.35
CA ALA A 168 24.99 -18.49 21.88
C ALA A 168 24.75 -19.57 20.81
N ASP A 169 24.29 -19.21 19.60
CA ASP A 169 24.02 -20.15 18.52
C ASP A 169 25.30 -20.50 17.75
N ALA A 170 25.75 -21.75 17.88
CA ALA A 170 26.92 -22.25 17.16
C ALA A 170 26.63 -22.64 15.70
N THR A 171 25.35 -22.70 15.29
CA THR A 171 24.96 -23.12 13.92
C THR A 171 25.04 -22.00 12.90
N GLY A 172 25.02 -20.73 13.34
CA GLY A 172 25.03 -19.56 12.47
C GLY A 172 23.75 -19.39 11.62
N SER A 173 22.66 -20.06 12.01
CA SER A 173 21.41 -20.11 11.24
C SER A 173 20.36 -19.08 11.70
N VAL A 174 20.68 -18.31 12.74
CA VAL A 174 19.76 -17.37 13.38
C VAL A 174 20.19 -15.93 13.11
N TYR A 175 19.22 -15.01 13.05
CA TYR A 175 19.44 -13.58 12.81
C TYR A 175 19.00 -12.75 14.01
N ALA A 176 19.84 -11.80 14.42
CA ALA A 176 19.54 -10.84 15.47
C ALA A 176 19.14 -9.48 14.90
N LEU A 177 18.16 -8.84 15.55
CA LEU A 177 17.82 -7.43 15.39
C LEU A 177 17.51 -6.90 16.80
N GLU A 178 18.24 -5.89 17.25
CA GLU A 178 17.85 -5.12 18.44
C GLU A 178 16.60 -4.31 18.07
N ALA A 179 15.51 -4.52 18.82
CA ALA A 179 14.24 -3.86 18.61
C ALA A 179 14.09 -2.64 19.52
#